data_AF-A0A6U3CGH9-F1
#
_entry.id   AF-A0A6U3CGH9-F1
#
_cell.length_a   1.000
_cell.length_b   1.000
_cell.length_c   1.000
_cell.angle_alpha   90.00
_cell.angle_beta   90.00
_cell.angle_gamma   90.00
#
_symmetry.space_group_name_H-M   'P 1'
#
loop_
_entity.id
_entity.type
_entity.pdbx_description
1 polymer ?
#
loop_
_entity_poly.entity_id
_entity_poly.type
_entity_poly.pdbx_seq_one_letter_code
_entity_poly.pdbx_strand_id
1 'polypeptide(L)'
;MMMNNHLYPSSGFMPLAPLLCDADNSNSFLNSTNEQSNNNPLSNGFNPPSGDSCASLDEKALSCKSASSSDTEVLPKKVKTESGSTASTIAVNKQEMMKLIEEQNLQKQRLLRKAEQARLSRKRKKMRMQELEKESEFLRQEVKRLKSALTVKENKIAAMASATTVPVVADSEHKEMFQKLQRIVDTGKTEQVPMHVENMLRSFKSGMPDAEKYLETIAARVSPSLPVRFLQWILTKQDAFYEDKSGLWHSLFAEETGLSSEQLEEVKKLRKTCSDTPFNKNALIEQLAKHLKEQQTHQSQMLEKLGEILKPDQLAKFFLWVRKHGEVCIKIR
;
A
#
# COMPACT_ATOMS: atom_id res chain seq x y z
N MET A 1 9.91 71.92 -10.44
CA MET A 1 10.80 70.74 -10.44
C MET A 1 10.93 70.25 -9.01
N MET A 2 10.17 69.22 -8.63
CA MET A 2 10.30 68.55 -7.33
C MET A 2 10.66 67.10 -7.62
N MET A 3 11.82 66.67 -7.15
CA MET A 3 12.32 65.30 -7.29
C MET A 3 11.85 64.48 -6.09
N ASN A 4 11.04 63.45 -6.34
CA ASN A 4 10.66 62.46 -5.34
C ASN A 4 11.67 61.29 -5.38
N ASN A 5 12.41 61.13 -4.28
CA ASN A 5 13.21 59.96 -3.97
C ASN A 5 12.28 58.83 -3.47
N HIS A 6 12.13 57.75 -4.24
CA HIS A 6 11.57 56.51 -3.72
C HIS A 6 12.68 55.62 -3.18
N LEU A 7 12.67 55.45 -1.86
CA LEU A 7 13.40 54.43 -1.12
C LEU A 7 12.94 53.03 -1.54
N TYR A 8 13.91 52.16 -1.85
CA TYR A 8 13.72 50.72 -1.88
C TYR A 8 13.58 50.19 -0.44
N PRO A 9 12.57 49.35 -0.13
CA PRO A 9 12.57 48.62 1.12
C PRO A 9 13.49 47.40 1.04
N SER A 10 14.34 47.35 2.06
CA SER A 10 15.32 46.34 2.40
C SER A 10 14.76 44.92 2.54
N SER A 11 15.57 43.97 2.09
CA SER A 11 15.70 42.56 2.46
C SER A 11 14.71 41.97 3.48
N GLY A 12 13.84 41.08 3.00
CA GLY A 12 13.13 40.10 3.81
C GLY A 12 13.90 38.78 3.84
N PHE A 13 14.66 38.57 4.91
CA PHE A 13 15.36 37.32 5.26
C PHE A 13 14.32 36.21 5.50
N MET A 14 14.32 35.15 4.68
CA MET A 14 13.47 33.98 4.89
C MET A 14 14.18 32.98 5.81
N PRO A 15 13.57 32.54 6.94
CA PRO A 15 14.15 31.50 7.76
C PRO A 15 14.02 30.14 7.07
N LEU A 16 15.16 29.52 6.79
CA LEU A 16 15.25 28.13 6.34
C LEU A 16 14.70 27.21 7.43
N ALA A 17 13.63 26.49 7.12
CA ALA A 17 13.11 25.43 7.98
C ALA A 17 14.09 24.24 7.99
N PRO A 18 14.24 23.50 9.11
CA PRO A 18 15.10 22.34 9.17
C PRO A 18 14.47 21.17 8.38
N LEU A 19 15.15 20.74 7.32
CA LEU A 19 14.87 19.47 6.67
C LEU A 19 15.35 18.34 7.58
N LEU A 20 14.44 17.76 8.36
CA LEU A 20 14.65 16.46 8.99
C LEU A 20 14.66 15.40 7.88
N CYS A 21 15.83 14.84 7.61
CA CYS A 21 16.00 13.66 6.80
C CYS A 21 15.68 12.43 7.64
N ASP A 22 14.49 11.85 7.47
CA ASP A 22 14.26 10.46 7.91
C ASP A 22 14.80 9.53 6.81
N ALA A 23 16.02 9.04 7.05
CA ALA A 23 16.60 7.94 6.32
C ALA A 23 16.05 6.65 6.90
N ASP A 24 15.06 6.05 6.24
CA ASP A 24 14.77 4.62 6.43
C ASP A 24 14.94 3.87 5.12
N ASN A 25 16.07 3.16 5.16
CA ASN A 25 16.65 2.22 4.25
C ASN A 25 15.89 0.88 4.35
N SER A 26 15.34 0.38 3.24
CA SER A 26 15.10 -1.06 3.07
C SER A 26 14.88 -1.40 1.60
N ASN A 27 16.00 -1.53 0.88
CA ASN A 27 16.07 -2.37 -0.31
C ASN A 27 16.06 -3.85 0.10
N SER A 28 15.09 -4.60 -0.39
CA SER A 28 15.23 -6.05 -0.53
C SER A 28 14.38 -6.54 -1.70
N PHE A 29 14.96 -7.43 -2.51
CA PHE A 29 14.39 -8.17 -3.64
C PHE A 29 14.59 -7.61 -5.05
N LEU A 30 15.83 -7.70 -5.52
CA LEU A 30 16.10 -8.24 -6.85
C LEU A 30 17.03 -9.44 -6.71
N ASN A 31 16.56 -10.61 -7.14
CA ASN A 31 17.43 -11.66 -7.66
C ASN A 31 16.71 -12.37 -8.81
N SER A 32 17.17 -11.99 -10.00
CA SER A 32 17.28 -12.70 -11.27
C SER A 32 16.67 -14.09 -11.42
N THR A 33 15.93 -14.29 -12.51
CA THR A 33 16.32 -15.29 -13.53
C THR A 33 15.92 -14.80 -14.92
N ASN A 34 16.91 -14.87 -15.80
CA ASN A 34 16.92 -14.53 -17.20
C ASN A 34 16.89 -15.86 -17.96
N GLU A 35 15.86 -16.14 -18.76
CA GLU A 35 15.96 -17.11 -19.85
C GLU A 35 15.27 -16.56 -21.10
N GLN A 36 16.07 -16.52 -22.16
CA GLN A 36 15.71 -16.19 -23.53
C GLN A 36 14.90 -17.34 -24.15
N SER A 37 13.88 -17.02 -24.95
CA SER A 37 13.82 -17.43 -26.36
C SER A 37 12.53 -16.92 -26.99
N ASN A 38 12.68 -16.38 -28.20
CA ASN A 38 11.67 -15.72 -28.99
C ASN A 38 11.40 -16.57 -30.25
N ASN A 39 10.12 -16.57 -30.68
CA ASN A 39 9.61 -16.66 -32.06
C ASN A 39 8.80 -17.91 -32.51
N ASN A 40 7.49 -17.63 -32.68
CA ASN A 40 6.62 -17.85 -33.86
C ASN A 40 5.93 -19.23 -34.07
N PRO A 41 4.84 -19.31 -34.89
CA PRO A 41 3.54 -18.64 -34.74
C PRO A 41 2.35 -19.60 -35.06
N LEU A 42 1.12 -19.04 -35.16
CA LEU A 42 -0.10 -19.55 -35.85
C LEU A 42 -1.16 -20.38 -35.07
N SER A 43 -2.37 -19.78 -35.07
CA SER A 43 -3.66 -20.34 -35.55
C SER A 43 -4.79 -20.61 -34.53
N ASN A 44 -5.93 -20.01 -34.88
CA ASN A 44 -7.32 -20.50 -34.85
C ASN A 44 -7.97 -20.97 -33.54
N GLY A 45 -8.78 -20.06 -32.99
CA GLY A 45 -10.24 -20.18 -32.78
C GLY A 45 -10.83 -21.48 -32.20
N PHE A 46 -11.58 -21.35 -31.11
CA PHE A 46 -12.84 -22.07 -30.91
C PHE A 46 -13.70 -21.37 -29.85
N ASN A 47 -15.02 -21.38 -30.10
CA ASN A 47 -16.12 -20.77 -29.35
C ASN A 47 -16.38 -21.43 -27.96
N PRO A 48 -17.20 -20.79 -27.10
CA PRO A 48 -17.44 -21.21 -25.72
C PRO A 48 -18.60 -22.21 -25.60
N PRO A 49 -18.75 -22.90 -24.46
CA PRO A 49 -20.04 -23.46 -24.06
C PRO A 49 -20.67 -22.62 -22.94
N SER A 50 -21.90 -22.22 -23.22
CA SER A 50 -22.96 -21.91 -22.28
C SER A 50 -23.25 -23.10 -21.36
N GLY A 51 -23.65 -22.83 -20.12
CA GLY A 51 -24.15 -23.87 -19.21
C GLY A 51 -24.70 -23.29 -17.92
N ASP A 52 -26.02 -23.15 -17.87
CA ASP A 52 -26.84 -22.87 -16.69
C ASP A 52 -26.60 -23.87 -15.55
N SER A 53 -26.66 -23.41 -14.29
CA SER A 53 -27.56 -24.02 -13.30
C SER A 53 -27.60 -23.30 -11.95
N CYS A 54 -28.82 -23.26 -11.43
CA CYS A 54 -29.29 -22.81 -10.12
C CYS A 54 -28.73 -23.62 -8.93
N ALA A 55 -28.52 -22.95 -7.80
CA ALA A 55 -28.93 -23.33 -6.42
C ALA A 55 -28.15 -22.40 -5.44
N SER A 56 -28.77 -21.52 -4.63
CA SER A 56 -29.59 -21.82 -3.44
C SER A 56 -28.84 -22.64 -2.37
N LEU A 57 -28.22 -21.97 -1.38
CA LEU A 57 -28.51 -22.08 0.07
C LEU A 57 -27.36 -21.57 0.97
N ASP A 58 -27.78 -20.76 1.93
CA ASP A 58 -27.43 -20.69 3.35
C ASP A 58 -26.03 -20.36 3.88
N GLU A 59 -26.06 -19.29 4.69
CA GLU A 59 -25.28 -19.04 5.89
C GLU A 59 -24.87 -20.31 6.65
N LYS A 60 -23.58 -20.37 7.05
CA LYS A 60 -23.23 -20.82 8.40
C LYS A 60 -21.83 -20.38 8.83
N ALA A 61 -21.82 -19.87 10.05
CA ALA A 61 -20.69 -19.37 10.81
C ALA A 61 -19.49 -20.34 10.87
N LEU A 62 -18.29 -19.81 10.61
CA LEU A 62 -17.03 -20.46 10.96
C LEU A 62 -16.77 -20.25 12.46
N SER A 63 -17.27 -21.20 13.24
CA SER A 63 -16.99 -21.36 14.66
C SER A 63 -15.70 -22.17 14.86
N CYS A 64 -14.84 -21.66 15.74
CA CYS A 64 -13.56 -22.24 16.14
C CYS A 64 -13.71 -23.67 16.67
N LYS A 65 -13.05 -24.63 16.02
CA LYS A 65 -12.74 -25.94 16.64
C LYS A 65 -11.25 -26.07 16.86
N SER A 66 -10.85 -25.74 18.09
CA SER A 66 -9.60 -26.19 18.68
C SER A 66 -9.59 -27.71 18.68
N ALA A 67 -8.68 -28.32 17.92
CA ALA A 67 -8.38 -29.74 17.99
C ALA A 67 -7.75 -30.03 19.37
N SER A 68 -8.59 -30.42 20.30
CA SER A 68 -8.23 -31.07 21.56
C SER A 68 -7.75 -32.47 21.20
N SER A 69 -6.45 -32.73 21.36
CA SER A 69 -5.85 -34.04 21.14
C SER A 69 -6.40 -35.01 22.16
N SER A 70 -7.25 -35.91 21.68
CA SER A 70 -7.93 -36.96 22.42
C SER A 70 -6.96 -37.89 23.13
N ASP A 71 -7.37 -38.22 24.35
CA ASP A 71 -7.04 -39.37 25.17
C ASP A 71 -6.58 -40.59 24.39
N THR A 72 -5.40 -41.10 24.76
CA THR A 72 -5.06 -42.50 24.53
C THR A 72 -5.71 -43.30 25.65
N GLU A 73 -6.92 -43.80 25.38
CA GLU A 73 -7.55 -44.88 26.15
C GLU A 73 -6.63 -46.10 26.14
N VAL A 74 -5.87 -46.30 27.22
CA VAL A 74 -5.26 -47.60 27.51
C VAL A 74 -6.30 -48.41 28.29
N LEU A 75 -6.98 -49.29 27.55
CA LEU A 75 -7.91 -50.30 28.04
C LEU A 75 -7.38 -51.02 29.30
N PRO A 76 -8.23 -51.22 30.33
CA PRO A 76 -7.87 -52.02 31.48
C PRO A 76 -7.82 -53.49 31.07
N LYS A 77 -6.61 -54.05 31.02
CA LYS A 77 -6.40 -55.48 30.83
C LYS A 77 -6.96 -56.20 32.05
N LYS A 78 -8.08 -56.89 31.84
CA LYS A 78 -8.80 -57.78 32.78
C LYS A 78 -7.81 -58.75 33.44
N VAL A 79 -7.37 -58.45 34.66
CA VAL A 79 -6.57 -59.36 35.49
C VAL A 79 -7.52 -60.41 36.04
N LYS A 80 -7.40 -61.63 35.50
CA LYS A 80 -8.06 -62.82 36.00
C LYS A 80 -7.37 -63.20 37.32
N THR A 81 -8.06 -63.01 38.44
CA THR A 81 -7.63 -63.46 39.76
C THR A 81 -7.76 -64.98 39.83
N GLU A 82 -6.68 -65.69 39.54
CA GLU A 82 -6.52 -67.08 39.96
C GLU A 82 -5.64 -67.08 41.22
N SER A 83 -6.30 -67.33 42.34
CA SER A 83 -5.71 -67.61 43.64
C SER A 83 -4.92 -68.92 43.56
N GLY A 84 -3.63 -68.81 43.28
CA GLY A 84 -2.65 -69.88 43.41
C GLY A 84 -1.59 -69.48 44.43
N SER A 85 -1.86 -69.77 45.70
CA SER A 85 -0.88 -69.69 46.77
C SER A 85 0.17 -70.78 46.56
N THR A 86 1.31 -70.41 45.98
CA THR A 86 2.56 -71.13 46.16
C THR A 86 3.61 -70.09 46.54
N ALA A 87 3.91 -70.02 47.83
CA ALA A 87 5.10 -69.36 48.36
C ALA A 87 6.34 -70.09 47.84
N SER A 88 6.67 -69.86 46.57
CA SER A 88 7.95 -70.23 46.00
C SER A 88 8.91 -69.10 46.36
N THR A 89 9.82 -69.39 47.28
CA THR A 89 10.93 -68.52 47.63
C THR A 89 11.83 -68.44 46.39
N ILE A 90 11.51 -67.50 45.49
CA ILE A 90 12.33 -67.21 44.31
C ILE A 90 13.63 -66.65 44.86
N ALA A 91 14.67 -67.48 44.84
CA ALA A 91 16.05 -67.05 45.04
C ALA A 91 16.40 -66.14 43.85
N VAL A 92 16.04 -64.86 43.97
CA VAL A 92 16.33 -63.84 42.96
C VAL A 92 17.84 -63.80 42.78
N ASN A 93 18.28 -64.09 41.57
CA ASN A 93 19.69 -64.08 41.24
C ASN A 93 20.24 -62.67 41.53
N LYS A 94 21.36 -62.59 42.27
CA LYS A 94 21.99 -61.31 42.67
C LYS A 94 22.18 -60.35 41.50
N GLN A 95 22.43 -60.87 40.30
CA GLN A 95 22.56 -60.09 39.07
C GLN A 95 21.23 -59.45 38.62
N GLU A 96 20.11 -60.15 38.77
CA GLU A 96 18.77 -59.64 38.42
C GLU A 96 18.33 -58.54 39.39
N MET A 97 18.63 -58.70 40.68
CA MET A 97 18.35 -57.67 41.68
C MET A 97 19.10 -56.35 41.40
N MET A 98 20.38 -56.45 40.99
CA MET A 98 21.17 -55.27 40.59
C MET A 98 20.56 -54.58 39.35
N LYS A 99 20.17 -55.34 38.33
CA LYS A 99 19.51 -54.80 37.12
C LYS A 99 18.20 -54.09 37.45
N LEU A 100 17.39 -54.63 38.36
CA LEU A 100 16.15 -54.00 38.80
C LEU A 100 16.39 -52.67 39.54
N ILE A 101 17.44 -52.60 40.37
CA ILE A 101 17.83 -51.35 41.04
C ILE A 101 18.27 -50.29 40.02
N GLU A 102 19.10 -50.68 39.04
CA GLU A 102 19.54 -49.80 37.96
C GLU A 102 18.37 -49.30 37.10
N GLU A 103 17.46 -50.19 36.73
CA GLU A 103 16.26 -49.84 35.96
C GLU A 103 15.36 -48.89 36.74
N GLN A 104 15.12 -49.15 38.03
CA GLN A 104 14.34 -48.28 38.89
C GLN A 104 14.98 -46.88 39.03
N ASN A 105 16.31 -46.82 39.17
CA ASN A 105 17.05 -45.57 39.24
C ASN A 105 16.97 -44.80 37.92
N LEU A 106 17.09 -45.49 36.78
CA LEU A 106 16.94 -44.89 35.45
C LEU A 106 15.53 -44.36 35.24
N GLN A 107 14.51 -45.10 35.70
CA GLN A 107 13.10 -44.68 35.62
C GLN A 107 12.85 -43.42 36.47
N LYS A 108 13.37 -43.37 37.69
CA LYS A 108 13.33 -42.16 38.55
C LYS A 108 14.00 -40.97 37.87
N GLN A 109 15.19 -41.15 37.29
CA GLN A 109 15.88 -40.08 36.56
C GLN A 109 15.07 -39.58 35.35
N ARG A 110 14.45 -40.49 34.58
CA ARG A 110 13.57 -40.12 33.45
C ARG A 110 12.36 -39.32 33.91
N LEU A 111 11.73 -39.72 35.02
CA LEU A 111 10.59 -39.00 35.60
C LEU A 111 10.99 -37.60 36.06
N LEU A 112 12.14 -37.44 36.73
CA LEU A 112 12.66 -36.14 37.14
C LEU A 112 12.92 -35.22 35.94
N ARG A 113 13.57 -35.73 34.88
CA ARG A 113 13.80 -34.97 33.64
C ARG A 113 12.48 -34.52 32.99
N LYS A 114 11.47 -35.41 32.92
CA LYS A 114 10.14 -35.07 32.39
C LYS A 114 9.45 -33.99 33.23
N ALA A 115 9.52 -34.08 34.56
CA ALA A 115 8.95 -33.09 35.47
C ALA A 115 9.63 -31.72 35.30
N GLU A 116 10.97 -31.69 35.17
CA GLU A 116 11.71 -30.46 34.92
C GLU A 116 11.39 -29.85 33.56
N GLN A 117 11.33 -30.67 32.50
CA GLN A 117 10.92 -30.22 31.17
C GLN A 117 9.51 -29.63 31.18
N ALA A 118 8.56 -30.27 31.88
CA ALA A 118 7.21 -29.74 32.05
C ALA A 118 7.21 -28.40 32.80
N ARG A 119 8.02 -28.26 33.86
CA ARG A 119 8.18 -27.01 34.60
C ARG A 119 8.74 -25.89 33.71
N LEU A 120 9.79 -26.16 32.95
CA LEU A 120 10.38 -25.20 32.01
C LEU A 120 9.43 -24.83 30.87
N SER A 121 8.67 -25.80 30.35
CA SER A 121 7.64 -25.57 29.34
C SER A 121 6.55 -24.62 29.85
N ARG A 122 6.00 -24.88 31.05
CA ARG A 122 5.03 -23.99 31.71
C ARG A 122 5.61 -22.60 31.95
N LYS A 123 6.88 -22.51 32.38
CA LYS A 123 7.59 -21.23 32.57
C LYS A 123 7.67 -20.44 31.26
N ARG A 124 8.10 -21.06 30.16
CA ARG A 124 8.16 -20.41 28.84
C ARG A 124 6.78 -19.96 28.35
N LYS A 125 5.76 -20.80 28.50
CA LYS A 125 4.38 -20.44 28.13
C LYS A 125 3.87 -19.25 28.93
N LYS A 126 4.15 -19.20 30.24
CA LYS A 126 3.80 -18.06 31.10
C LYS A 126 4.50 -16.77 30.66
N MET A 127 5.80 -16.82 30.33
CA MET A 127 6.51 -15.63 29.84
C MET A 127 5.94 -15.12 28.51
N ARG A 128 5.71 -16.02 27.55
CA ARG A 128 5.10 -15.64 26.25
C ARG A 128 3.72 -15.03 26.40
N MET A 129 2.90 -15.56 27.32
CA MET A 129 1.59 -14.99 27.63
C MET A 129 1.71 -13.56 28.16
N GLN A 130 2.65 -13.31 29.08
CA GLN A 130 2.90 -11.97 29.63
C GLN A 130 3.44 -10.99 28.56
N GLU A 131 4.28 -11.46 27.63
CA GLU A 131 4.75 -10.67 26.50
C GLU A 131 3.58 -10.26 25.58
N LEU A 132 2.70 -11.20 25.23
CA LEU A 132 1.51 -10.93 24.42
C LEU A 132 0.51 -9.98 25.11
N GLU A 133 0.34 -10.10 26.43
CA GLU A 133 -0.49 -9.18 27.22
C GLU A 133 0.08 -7.75 27.18
N LYS A 134 1.39 -7.59 27.31
CA LYS A 134 2.07 -6.29 27.20
C LYS A 134 1.93 -5.70 25.80
N GLU A 135 2.13 -6.52 24.75
CA GLU A 135 1.97 -6.08 23.36
C GLU A 135 0.52 -5.66 23.06
N SER A 136 -0.46 -6.43 23.54
CA SER A 136 -1.88 -6.08 23.37
C SER A 136 -2.23 -4.76 24.06
N GLU A 137 -1.71 -4.54 25.27
CA GLU A 137 -1.91 -3.29 26.01
C GLU A 137 -1.24 -2.11 25.29
N PHE A 138 0.00 -2.30 24.81
CA PHE A 138 0.70 -1.30 24.00
C PHE A 138 -0.09 -0.92 22.73
N LEU A 139 -0.57 -1.90 21.96
CA LEU A 139 -1.36 -1.67 20.75
C LEU A 139 -2.68 -0.96 21.07
N ARG A 140 -3.35 -1.28 22.20
CA ARG A 140 -4.56 -0.57 22.63
C ARG A 140 -4.29 0.88 22.96
N GLN A 141 -3.19 1.17 23.64
CA GLN A 141 -2.76 2.54 23.95
C GLN A 141 -2.42 3.32 22.66
N GLU A 142 -1.74 2.68 21.71
CA GLU A 142 -1.37 3.31 20.44
C GLU A 142 -2.60 3.59 19.57
N VAL A 143 -3.56 2.65 19.49
CA VAL A 143 -4.85 2.89 18.83
C VAL A 143 -5.60 4.04 19.48
N LYS A 144 -5.61 4.13 20.82
CA LYS A 144 -6.22 5.25 21.54
C LYS A 144 -5.53 6.58 21.21
N ARG A 145 -4.20 6.60 21.19
CA ARG A 145 -3.38 7.77 20.83
C ARG A 145 -3.68 8.21 19.39
N LEU A 146 -3.63 7.30 18.42
CA LEU A 146 -3.91 7.58 17.02
C LEU A 146 -5.34 8.08 16.80
N LYS A 147 -6.34 7.47 17.45
CA LYS A 147 -7.72 7.96 17.41
C LYS A 147 -7.84 9.38 17.94
N SER A 148 -7.20 9.69 19.07
CA SER A 148 -7.19 11.06 19.60
C SER A 148 -6.52 12.05 18.65
N ALA A 149 -5.38 11.70 18.05
CA ALA A 149 -4.69 12.54 17.07
C ALA A 149 -5.53 12.76 15.80
N LEU A 150 -6.27 11.75 15.36
CA LEU A 150 -7.17 11.84 14.22
C LEU A 150 -8.33 12.80 14.52
N THR A 151 -8.96 12.71 15.69
CA THR A 151 -10.03 13.66 16.08
C THR A 151 -9.54 15.10 16.18
N VAL A 152 -8.30 15.32 16.66
CA VAL A 152 -7.70 16.66 16.69
C VAL A 152 -7.46 17.18 15.27
N LYS A 153 -6.98 16.33 14.36
CA LYS A 153 -6.81 16.69 12.94
C LYS A 153 -8.15 16.99 12.26
N GLU A 154 -9.17 16.18 12.49
CA GLU A 154 -10.53 16.40 11.97
C GLU A 154 -11.10 17.73 12.47
N ASN A 155 -10.98 18.03 13.77
CA ASN A 155 -11.42 19.31 14.33
C ASN A 155 -10.63 20.49 13.76
N LYS A 156 -9.31 20.33 13.53
CA LYS A 156 -8.48 21.35 12.88
C LYS A 156 -8.89 21.55 11.42
N ILE A 157 -9.18 20.47 10.69
CA ILE A 157 -9.70 20.53 9.32
C ILE A 157 -11.07 21.21 9.30
N ALA A 158 -11.98 20.88 10.21
CA ALA A 158 -13.29 21.53 10.31
C ALA A 158 -13.16 23.04 10.61
N ALA A 159 -12.27 23.41 11.54
CA ALA A 159 -11.99 24.81 11.86
C ALA A 159 -11.33 25.56 10.68
N MET A 160 -10.42 24.92 9.96
CA MET A 160 -9.78 25.50 8.77
C MET A 160 -10.73 25.57 7.57
N ALA A 161 -11.60 24.59 7.38
CA ALA A 161 -12.65 24.60 6.36
C ALA A 161 -13.67 25.73 6.61
N SER A 162 -13.84 26.14 7.87
CA SER A 162 -14.66 27.31 8.23
C SER A 162 -13.97 28.65 7.90
N ALA A 163 -12.64 28.67 7.78
CA ALA A 163 -11.83 29.88 7.62
C ALA A 163 -11.17 30.00 6.22
N THR A 164 -11.25 28.98 5.37
CA THR A 164 -10.56 28.95 4.07
C THR A 164 -11.46 28.29 3.03
N THR A 165 -12.14 29.14 2.25
CA THR A 165 -12.83 28.79 1.00
C THR A 165 -11.80 28.45 -0.09
N VAL A 166 -11.29 27.22 -0.10
CA VAL A 166 -10.44 26.63 -1.16
C VAL A 166 -10.95 25.19 -1.40
N PRO A 167 -10.97 24.67 -2.65
CA PRO A 167 -12.16 24.00 -3.18
C PRO A 167 -12.22 22.51 -2.81
N VAL A 168 -12.94 22.21 -1.74
CA VAL A 168 -13.75 20.97 -1.64
C VAL A 168 -15.15 21.26 -2.21
N VAL A 169 -15.18 21.93 -3.36
CA VAL A 169 -16.40 22.49 -3.94
C VAL A 169 -17.04 21.49 -4.91
N ALA A 170 -16.25 20.69 -5.64
CA ALA A 170 -16.76 19.77 -6.64
C ALA A 170 -17.71 18.70 -6.06
N ASP A 171 -17.38 18.10 -4.91
CA ASP A 171 -18.26 17.08 -4.30
C ASP A 171 -19.55 17.70 -3.72
N SER A 172 -19.48 18.95 -3.24
CA SER A 172 -20.65 19.69 -2.75
C SER A 172 -21.58 20.06 -3.90
N GLU A 173 -21.04 20.64 -4.97
CA GLU A 173 -21.80 21.08 -6.15
C GLU A 173 -22.46 19.89 -6.86
N HIS A 174 -21.73 18.78 -7.02
CA HIS A 174 -22.29 17.57 -7.63
C HIS A 174 -23.42 17.02 -6.76
N LYS A 175 -23.24 16.96 -5.44
CA LYS A 175 -24.28 16.54 -4.50
C LYS A 175 -25.53 17.42 -4.59
N GLU A 176 -25.37 18.72 -4.69
CA GLU A 176 -26.48 19.66 -4.86
C GLU A 176 -27.22 19.48 -6.20
N MET A 177 -26.48 19.30 -7.30
CA MET A 177 -27.06 19.03 -8.61
C MET A 177 -27.92 17.75 -8.60
N PHE A 178 -27.42 16.69 -7.97
CA PHE A 178 -28.17 15.44 -7.82
C PHE A 178 -29.42 15.60 -6.94
N GLN A 179 -29.34 16.34 -5.83
CA GLN A 179 -30.51 16.62 -4.99
C GLN A 179 -31.56 17.47 -5.71
N LYS A 180 -31.14 18.42 -6.54
CA LYS A 180 -32.05 19.24 -7.35
C LYS A 180 -32.76 18.38 -8.39
N LEU A 181 -32.02 17.51 -9.08
CA LEU A 181 -32.58 16.58 -10.06
C LEU A 181 -33.58 15.60 -9.42
N GLN A 182 -33.23 15.02 -8.26
CA GLN A 182 -34.11 14.12 -7.51
C GLN A 182 -35.46 14.79 -7.19
N ARG A 183 -35.44 16.03 -6.65
CA ARG A 183 -36.66 16.78 -6.34
C ARG A 183 -37.54 17.02 -7.55
N ILE A 184 -36.95 17.31 -8.71
CA ILE A 184 -37.70 17.56 -9.96
C ILE A 184 -38.38 16.29 -10.45
N VAL A 185 -37.66 15.16 -10.39
CA VAL A 185 -38.19 13.85 -10.75
C VAL A 185 -39.33 13.43 -9.81
N ASP A 186 -39.17 13.63 -8.50
CA ASP A 186 -40.18 13.25 -7.49
C ASP A 186 -41.44 14.13 -7.55
N THR A 187 -41.29 15.41 -7.91
CA THR A 187 -42.41 16.35 -8.05
C THR A 187 -43.13 16.26 -9.40
N GLY A 188 -42.67 15.40 -10.31
CA GLY A 188 -43.27 15.23 -11.64
C GLY A 188 -43.14 16.44 -12.56
N LYS A 189 -42.18 17.35 -12.30
CA LYS A 189 -41.93 18.54 -13.12
C LYS A 189 -41.07 18.22 -14.34
N THR A 190 -41.60 17.39 -15.23
CA THR A 190 -40.90 16.80 -16.39
C THR A 190 -40.28 17.86 -17.31
N GLU A 191 -40.89 19.04 -17.43
CA GLU A 191 -40.40 20.13 -18.30
C GLU A 191 -39.02 20.66 -17.89
N GLN A 192 -38.63 20.57 -16.62
CA GLN A 192 -37.34 21.07 -16.14
C GLN A 192 -36.21 20.02 -16.22
N VAL A 193 -36.55 18.76 -16.46
CA VAL A 193 -35.60 17.64 -16.46
C VAL A 193 -34.52 17.80 -17.55
N PRO A 194 -34.83 18.13 -18.82
CA PRO A 194 -33.82 18.24 -19.87
C PRO A 194 -32.70 19.24 -19.55
N MET A 195 -33.06 20.44 -19.07
CA MET A 195 -32.10 21.47 -18.69
C MET A 195 -31.16 21.00 -17.57
N HIS A 196 -31.70 20.32 -16.56
CA HIS A 196 -30.90 19.83 -15.45
C HIS A 196 -29.99 18.67 -15.81
N VAL A 197 -30.46 17.79 -16.69
CA VAL A 197 -29.67 16.69 -17.24
C VAL A 197 -28.53 17.22 -18.13
N GLU A 198 -28.80 18.21 -18.98
CA GLU A 198 -27.76 18.85 -19.80
C GLU A 198 -26.70 19.54 -18.95
N ASN A 199 -27.12 20.26 -17.91
CA ASN A 199 -26.18 20.88 -16.97
C ASN A 199 -25.29 19.85 -16.26
N MET A 200 -25.86 18.70 -15.89
CA MET A 200 -25.12 17.61 -15.25
C MET A 200 -24.15 16.90 -16.22
N LEU A 201 -24.56 16.69 -17.48
CA LEU A 201 -23.67 16.20 -18.53
C LEU A 201 -22.51 17.16 -18.76
N ARG A 202 -22.80 18.47 -18.81
CA ARG A 202 -21.78 19.51 -18.94
C ARG A 202 -20.84 19.51 -17.74
N SER A 203 -21.35 19.40 -16.52
CA SER A 203 -20.53 19.33 -15.32
C SER A 203 -19.66 18.08 -15.27
N PHE A 204 -20.11 16.93 -15.76
CA PHE A 204 -19.25 15.76 -15.88
C PHE A 204 -18.13 15.94 -16.88
N LYS A 205 -18.37 16.66 -17.99
CA LYS A 205 -17.32 16.98 -18.98
C LYS A 205 -16.32 18.00 -18.44
N SER A 206 -16.78 19.02 -17.71
CA SER A 206 -15.93 20.09 -17.18
C SER A 206 -15.28 19.77 -15.84
N GLY A 207 -15.91 18.91 -15.03
CA GLY A 207 -15.44 18.47 -13.71
C GLY A 207 -14.43 17.33 -13.77
N MET A 208 -14.01 16.93 -14.97
CA MET A 208 -12.88 16.04 -15.13
C MET A 208 -11.65 16.69 -14.47
N PRO A 209 -10.88 15.94 -13.65
CA PRO A 209 -9.71 16.50 -12.99
C PRO A 209 -8.79 17.10 -14.04
N ASP A 210 -8.24 18.27 -13.75
CA ASP A 210 -7.28 18.93 -14.64
C ASP A 210 -6.08 18.01 -14.87
N ALA A 211 -6.12 17.30 -16.00
CA ALA A 211 -5.12 16.30 -16.36
C ALA A 211 -3.72 16.92 -16.42
N GLU A 212 -3.65 18.20 -16.80
CA GLU A 212 -2.40 18.96 -16.88
C GLU A 212 -1.77 19.07 -15.50
N LYS A 213 -2.55 19.38 -14.46
CA LYS A 213 -2.05 19.45 -13.08
C LYS A 213 -1.49 18.11 -12.56
N TYR A 214 -2.11 16.98 -12.92
CA TYR A 214 -1.58 15.66 -12.56
C TYR A 214 -0.30 15.35 -13.34
N LEU A 215 -0.27 15.69 -14.62
CA LEU A 215 0.91 15.54 -15.46
C LEU A 215 2.07 16.39 -14.95
N GLU A 216 1.83 17.63 -14.52
CA GLU A 216 2.83 18.49 -13.88
C GLU A 216 3.37 17.85 -12.60
N THR A 217 2.49 17.30 -11.76
CA THR A 217 2.88 16.63 -10.52
C THR A 217 3.75 15.40 -10.81
N ILE A 218 3.38 14.57 -11.79
CA ILE A 218 4.15 13.41 -12.20
C ILE A 218 5.47 13.84 -12.83
N ALA A 219 5.45 14.86 -13.69
CA ALA A 219 6.65 15.43 -14.29
C ALA A 219 7.61 15.97 -13.22
N ALA A 220 7.12 16.61 -12.16
CA ALA A 220 7.92 17.07 -11.05
C ALA A 220 8.54 15.88 -10.27
N ARG A 221 7.78 14.82 -10.02
CA ARG A 221 8.24 13.63 -9.27
C ARG A 221 9.25 12.77 -10.04
N VAL A 222 9.10 12.68 -11.36
CA VAL A 222 10.00 11.95 -12.25
C VAL A 222 11.24 12.79 -12.59
N SER A 223 11.23 14.10 -12.30
CA SER A 223 12.41 14.93 -12.50
C SER A 223 13.52 14.53 -11.53
N PRO A 224 14.79 14.46 -11.99
CA PRO A 224 15.92 14.34 -11.08
C PRO A 224 15.92 15.49 -10.07
N SER A 225 16.36 15.20 -8.84
CA SER A 225 16.52 16.20 -7.80
C SER A 225 17.55 17.25 -8.20
N LEU A 226 17.52 18.43 -7.56
CA LEU A 226 18.45 19.53 -7.86
C LEU A 226 19.93 19.10 -7.80
N PRO A 227 20.40 18.36 -6.78
CA PRO A 227 21.77 17.88 -6.74
C PRO A 227 22.13 16.99 -7.93
N VAL A 228 21.23 16.09 -8.34
CA VAL A 228 21.45 15.20 -9.49
C VAL A 228 21.50 15.98 -10.79
N ARG A 229 20.59 16.97 -10.98
CA ARG A 229 20.62 17.85 -12.16
C ARG A 229 21.90 18.67 -12.23
N PHE A 230 22.32 19.23 -11.10
CA PHE A 230 23.53 20.05 -11.02
C PHE A 230 24.76 19.19 -11.32
N LEU A 231 24.83 17.99 -10.74
CA LEU A 231 25.88 17.03 -11.03
C LEU A 231 25.90 16.64 -12.51
N GLN A 232 24.76 16.29 -13.09
CA GLN A 232 24.65 15.99 -14.51
C GLN A 232 25.08 17.17 -15.38
N TRP A 233 24.71 18.39 -15.01
CA TRP A 233 25.07 19.60 -15.74
C TRP A 233 26.58 19.84 -15.70
N ILE A 234 27.20 19.85 -14.51
CA ILE A 234 28.66 19.99 -14.36
C ILE A 234 29.37 18.94 -15.22
N LEU A 235 28.96 17.68 -15.07
CA LEU A 235 29.59 16.57 -15.76
C LEU A 235 29.38 16.62 -17.28
N THR A 236 28.36 17.31 -17.79
CA THR A 236 28.08 17.41 -19.23
C THR A 236 28.87 18.53 -19.90
N LYS A 237 29.31 19.55 -19.15
CA LYS A 237 30.09 20.65 -19.71
C LYS A 237 31.46 20.15 -20.18
N GLN A 238 31.66 20.16 -21.49
CA GLN A 238 33.00 20.06 -22.06
C GLN A 238 33.64 21.43 -21.93
N ASP A 239 34.34 21.67 -20.83
CA ASP A 239 35.10 22.90 -20.63
C ASP A 239 36.42 22.87 -21.41
N ALA A 240 36.33 22.65 -22.73
CA ALA A 240 37.47 22.77 -23.64
C ALA A 240 38.00 24.22 -23.74
N PHE A 241 37.30 25.17 -23.12
CA PHE A 241 37.63 26.59 -23.11
C PHE A 241 38.70 26.96 -22.06
N TYR A 242 38.85 26.19 -20.98
CA TYR A 242 39.81 26.48 -19.91
C TYR A 242 41.04 25.58 -19.99
N GLU A 243 42.21 26.12 -19.64
CA GLU A 243 43.50 25.41 -19.67
C GLU A 243 43.62 24.28 -18.62
N ASP A 244 42.60 24.12 -17.77
CA ASP A 244 42.54 23.05 -16.80
C ASP A 244 42.28 21.71 -17.50
N LYS A 245 43.21 20.76 -17.33
CA LYS A 245 43.12 19.40 -17.88
C LYS A 245 41.81 18.69 -17.48
N SER A 246 41.21 19.10 -16.38
CA SER A 246 39.97 18.52 -15.87
C SER A 246 38.72 19.37 -16.14
N GLY A 247 38.84 20.63 -16.57
CA GLY A 247 37.74 21.57 -16.79
C GLY A 247 37.37 22.38 -15.54
N LEU A 248 37.12 23.68 -15.70
CA LEU A 248 36.91 24.64 -14.61
C LEU A 248 35.85 24.18 -13.61
N TRP A 249 34.68 23.73 -14.10
CA TRP A 249 33.60 23.32 -13.21
C TRP A 249 33.89 22.04 -12.42
N HIS A 250 34.75 21.15 -12.93
CA HIS A 250 35.13 19.94 -12.20
C HIS A 250 36.11 20.26 -11.06
N SER A 251 37.10 21.12 -11.32
CA SER A 251 38.06 21.57 -10.31
C SER A 251 37.39 22.37 -9.21
N LEU A 252 36.55 23.34 -9.58
CA LEU A 252 35.79 24.13 -8.60
C LEU A 252 34.85 23.24 -7.78
N PHE A 253 34.15 22.31 -8.42
CA PHE A 253 33.29 21.37 -7.71
C PHE A 253 34.10 20.53 -6.72
N ALA A 254 35.25 19.98 -7.13
CA ALA A 254 36.09 19.16 -6.26
C ALA A 254 36.68 19.96 -5.09
N GLU A 255 37.10 21.20 -5.32
CA GLU A 255 37.65 22.09 -4.29
C GLU A 255 36.58 22.46 -3.25
N GLU A 256 35.43 22.96 -3.69
CA GLU A 256 34.34 23.39 -2.80
C GLU A 256 33.73 22.23 -2.00
N THR A 257 33.71 21.03 -2.58
CA THR A 257 33.19 19.83 -1.91
C THR A 257 34.25 19.02 -1.17
N GLY A 258 35.53 19.40 -1.30
CA GLY A 258 36.65 18.69 -0.66
C GLY A 258 36.87 17.27 -1.18
N LEU A 259 36.54 16.99 -2.45
CA LEU A 259 36.70 15.66 -3.06
C LEU A 259 38.16 15.36 -3.37
N SER A 260 38.57 14.13 -3.07
CA SER A 260 39.86 13.60 -3.55
C SER A 260 39.82 13.35 -5.07
N SER A 261 41.00 13.27 -5.69
CA SER A 261 41.10 12.96 -7.12
C SER A 261 40.47 11.60 -7.48
N GLU A 262 40.58 10.61 -6.59
CA GLU A 262 39.96 9.30 -6.77
C GLU A 262 38.42 9.38 -6.74
N GLN A 263 37.87 10.11 -5.77
CA GLN A 263 36.42 10.34 -5.66
C GLN A 263 35.87 11.11 -6.87
N LEU A 264 36.62 12.12 -7.35
CA LEU A 264 36.24 12.87 -8.54
C LEU A 264 36.20 11.97 -9.78
N GLU A 265 37.16 11.05 -9.94
CA GLU A 265 37.13 10.07 -11.03
C GLU A 265 35.97 9.07 -10.90
N GLU A 266 35.58 8.66 -9.68
CA GLU A 266 34.37 7.85 -9.47
C GLU A 266 33.10 8.62 -9.87
N VAL A 267 32.99 9.89 -9.48
CA VAL A 267 31.88 10.76 -9.89
C VAL A 267 31.81 10.92 -11.41
N LYS A 268 32.97 11.05 -12.08
CA LYS A 268 33.03 11.05 -13.55
C LYS A 268 32.64 9.71 -14.17
N LYS A 269 32.94 8.58 -13.53
CA LYS A 269 32.48 7.25 -14.00
C LYS A 269 30.96 7.12 -13.92
N LEU A 270 30.33 7.64 -12.86
CA LEU A 270 28.87 7.65 -12.72
C LEU A 270 28.17 8.38 -13.87
N ARG A 271 28.82 9.39 -14.48
CA ARG A 271 28.33 10.05 -15.70
C ARG A 271 28.02 9.05 -16.82
N LYS A 272 28.95 8.12 -17.09
CA LYS A 272 28.81 7.16 -18.19
C LYS A 272 27.61 6.24 -17.96
N THR A 273 27.41 5.81 -16.71
CA THR A 273 26.25 4.98 -16.34
C THR A 273 24.93 5.75 -16.41
N CYS A 274 24.91 7.03 -16.05
CA CYS A 274 23.71 7.87 -16.11
C CYS A 274 23.35 8.33 -17.54
N SER A 275 24.32 8.47 -18.46
CA SER A 275 24.02 8.76 -19.87
C SER A 275 23.39 7.58 -20.60
N ASP A 276 23.62 6.36 -20.11
CA ASP A 276 23.19 5.12 -20.76
C ASP A 276 21.77 4.70 -20.36
N THR A 277 21.12 5.36 -19.39
CA THR A 277 19.73 5.05 -19.06
C THR A 277 18.80 5.50 -20.19
N PRO A 278 18.08 4.59 -20.87
CA PRO A 278 17.20 4.90 -22.00
C PRO A 278 15.89 5.58 -21.57
N PHE A 279 15.79 5.98 -20.30
CA PHE A 279 14.57 6.53 -19.74
C PHE A 279 14.35 7.97 -20.22
N ASN A 280 13.57 8.09 -21.29
CA ASN A 280 13.13 9.39 -21.80
C ASN A 280 11.90 9.86 -21.03
N LYS A 281 12.14 10.62 -19.96
CA LYS A 281 11.08 11.25 -19.15
C LYS A 281 10.06 12.01 -20.00
N ASN A 282 10.51 12.80 -20.97
CA ASN A 282 9.62 13.64 -21.77
C ASN A 282 8.70 12.77 -22.63
N ALA A 283 9.22 11.71 -23.23
CA ALA A 283 8.41 10.75 -23.97
C ALA A 283 7.37 10.05 -23.08
N LEU A 284 7.72 9.70 -21.83
CA LEU A 284 6.76 9.13 -20.88
C LEU A 284 5.63 10.13 -20.56
N ILE A 285 5.97 11.38 -20.24
CA ILE A 285 4.96 12.40 -19.92
C ILE A 285 4.07 12.68 -21.13
N GLU A 286 4.63 12.73 -22.33
CA GLU A 286 3.88 12.91 -23.58
C GLU A 286 2.94 11.73 -23.87
N GLN A 287 3.41 10.49 -23.70
CA GLN A 287 2.57 9.29 -23.82
C GLN A 287 1.43 9.29 -22.80
N LEU A 288 1.72 9.65 -21.55
CA LEU A 288 0.70 9.72 -20.50
C LEU A 288 -0.33 10.81 -20.80
N ALA A 289 0.12 11.98 -21.26
CA ALA A 289 -0.76 13.07 -21.67
C ALA A 289 -1.67 12.66 -22.82
N LYS A 290 -1.12 11.96 -23.82
CA LYS A 290 -1.88 11.40 -24.94
C LYS A 290 -2.96 10.44 -24.45
N HIS A 291 -2.62 9.48 -23.60
CA HIS A 291 -3.57 8.50 -23.08
C HIS A 291 -4.66 9.13 -22.20
N LEU A 292 -4.31 10.13 -21.36
CA LEU A 292 -5.31 10.85 -20.57
C LEU A 292 -6.30 11.61 -21.46
N LYS A 293 -5.81 12.25 -22.52
CA LYS A 293 -6.66 12.96 -23.49
C LYS A 293 -7.55 12.00 -24.28
N GLU A 294 -7.01 10.88 -24.72
CA GLU A 294 -7.78 9.81 -25.40
C GLU A 294 -8.88 9.28 -24.48
N GLN A 295 -8.56 9.01 -23.22
CA GLN A 295 -9.52 8.52 -22.24
C GLN A 295 -10.62 9.55 -21.95
N GLN A 296 -10.26 10.83 -21.78
CA GLN A 296 -11.23 11.90 -21.56
C GLN A 296 -12.15 12.08 -22.78
N THR A 297 -11.59 11.99 -23.99
CA THR A 297 -12.35 12.03 -25.24
C THR A 297 -13.31 10.85 -25.32
N HIS A 298 -12.84 9.65 -25.02
CA HIS A 298 -13.64 8.43 -25.03
C HIS A 298 -14.81 8.50 -24.04
N GLN A 299 -14.56 8.94 -22.80
CA GLN A 299 -15.60 9.11 -21.79
C GLN A 299 -16.63 10.17 -22.20
N SER A 300 -16.18 11.29 -22.78
CA SER A 300 -17.08 12.34 -23.29
C SER A 300 -17.98 11.82 -24.41
N GLN A 301 -17.42 11.07 -25.36
CA GLN A 301 -18.17 10.42 -26.44
C GLN A 301 -19.16 9.36 -25.92
N MET A 302 -18.78 8.58 -24.90
CA MET A 302 -19.69 7.63 -24.27
C MET A 302 -20.89 8.33 -23.62
N LEU A 303 -20.66 9.44 -22.90
CA LEU A 303 -21.73 10.23 -22.29
C LEU A 303 -22.64 10.90 -23.33
N GLU A 304 -22.08 11.38 -24.45
CA GLU A 304 -22.85 11.92 -25.57
C GLU A 304 -23.75 10.86 -26.21
N LYS A 305 -23.19 9.70 -26.57
CA LYS A 305 -23.97 8.58 -27.13
C LYS A 305 -25.06 8.11 -26.17
N LEU A 306 -24.76 8.10 -24.86
CA LEU A 306 -25.78 7.75 -23.86
C LEU A 306 -26.93 8.75 -23.84
N GLY A 307 -26.63 10.05 -24.01
CA GLY A 307 -27.63 11.11 -24.14
C GLY A 307 -28.42 11.07 -25.44
N GLU A 308 -27.88 10.49 -26.52
CA GLU A 308 -28.61 10.26 -27.78
C GLU A 308 -29.57 9.07 -27.68
N ILE A 309 -29.19 8.03 -26.92
CA ILE A 309 -29.99 6.80 -26.77
C ILE A 309 -31.14 7.00 -25.78
N LEU A 310 -30.87 7.66 -24.65
CA LEU A 310 -31.82 7.80 -23.55
C LEU A 310 -32.51 9.16 -23.59
N LYS A 311 -33.84 9.16 -23.43
CA LYS A 311 -34.58 10.42 -23.22
C LYS A 311 -34.10 11.10 -21.94
N PRO A 312 -34.22 12.43 -21.81
CA PRO A 312 -33.78 13.15 -20.62
C PRO A 312 -34.34 12.59 -19.30
N ASP A 313 -35.62 12.19 -19.27
CA ASP A 313 -36.24 11.58 -18.08
C ASP A 313 -35.63 10.23 -17.70
N GLN A 314 -35.24 9.44 -18.70
CA GLN A 314 -34.57 8.16 -18.49
C GLN A 314 -33.13 8.38 -18.01
N LEU A 315 -32.44 9.38 -18.59
CA LEU A 315 -31.08 9.74 -18.19
C LEU A 315 -31.03 10.29 -16.76
N ALA A 316 -32.05 11.07 -16.36
CA ALA A 316 -32.19 11.54 -14.99
C ALA A 316 -32.33 10.37 -14.00
N LYS A 317 -33.21 9.41 -14.29
CA LYS A 317 -33.38 8.20 -13.48
C LYS A 317 -32.09 7.36 -13.45
N PHE A 318 -31.40 7.24 -14.58
CA PHE A 318 -30.11 6.56 -14.67
C PHE A 318 -29.06 7.21 -13.75
N PHE A 319 -28.89 8.54 -13.82
CA PHE A 319 -27.93 9.23 -12.95
C PHE A 319 -28.25 9.07 -11.47
N LEU A 320 -29.52 9.17 -11.08
CA LEU A 320 -29.95 8.95 -9.70
C LEU A 320 -29.69 7.50 -9.25
N TRP A 321 -29.91 6.54 -10.14
CA TRP A 321 -29.61 5.13 -9.88
C TRP A 321 -28.11 4.88 -9.71
N VAL A 322 -27.27 5.41 -10.61
CA VAL A 322 -25.80 5.34 -10.51
C VAL A 322 -25.31 5.99 -9.22
N ARG A 323 -25.85 7.13 -8.81
CA ARG A 323 -25.50 7.74 -7.52
C ARG A 323 -25.83 6.85 -6.33
N LYS A 324 -26.97 6.16 -6.38
CA LYS A 324 -27.44 5.30 -5.27
C LYS A 324 -26.70 3.98 -5.18
N HIS A 325 -26.34 3.38 -6.32
CA HIS A 325 -25.85 2.01 -6.39
C HIS A 325 -24.44 1.87 -6.98
N GLY A 326 -23.94 2.87 -7.70
CA GLY A 326 -22.69 2.80 -8.46
C GLY A 326 -21.48 2.43 -7.62
N GLU A 327 -21.35 3.01 -6.42
CA GLU A 327 -20.25 2.66 -5.52
C GLU A 327 -20.28 1.20 -5.07
N VAL A 328 -21.47 0.63 -4.87
CA VAL A 328 -21.62 -0.77 -4.45
C VAL A 328 -21.32 -1.69 -5.62
N CYS A 329 -21.83 -1.38 -6.81
CA CYS A 329 -21.65 -2.20 -8.00
C CYS A 329 -20.21 -2.21 -8.53
N ILE A 330 -19.46 -1.12 -8.36
CA ILE A 330 -18.09 -0.99 -8.90
C ILE A 330 -17.03 -1.51 -7.92
N LYS A 331 -17.30 -1.53 -6.60
CA LYS A 331 -16.36 -2.01 -5.57
C LYS A 331 -16.26 -3.54 -5.46
N ILE A 332 -17.15 -4.30 -6.12
CA ILE A 332 -17.05 -5.77 -6.18
C ILE A 332 -16.08 -6.13 -7.32
N ARG A 333 -14.78 -6.12 -7.03
CA ARG A 333 -13.74 -6.70 -7.88
C ARG A 333 -12.71 -7.42 -7.04
#